data_AF-A0A6P0TXL7-F1
#
_entry.id   AF-A0A6P0TXL7-F1
#
_cell.length_a   1.000
_cell.length_b   1.000
_cell.length_c   1.000
_cell.angle_alpha   90.00
_cell.angle_beta   90.00
_cell.angle_gamma   90.00
#
_symmetry.space_group_name_H-M   'P 1'
#
loop_
_entity.id
_entity.type
_entity.pdbx_description
1 polymer ?
#
loop_
_entity_poly.entity_id
_entity_poly.type
_entity_poly.pdbx_seq_one_letter_code
_entity_poly.pdbx_strand_id
1 'polypeptide(L)'
;MKKFNIQSAYADSIATEARTCLNQLKTAKKNHYSKLELQIQAKTTATKKLIIKLEKTLFLATKKGFPHIQARNKFHNQLLGLKSKIQKIASLKRKLKKLKNTERLHICFGSSKLFNAQHNLSENGYKTLDEWSDYWRKKRSGRLFCVGKSQPGGGTMMKVFPLQEDGLYQLQVQLPRPLQDKYGQKIQLEFSVSNRNGRLISTDLDYAINNLKPITISIFRREHKQDNWYIHLSTYVAEIPVFHTIKNCCLGIDFNADSISVTYVKWDGNIEYLEEIAYKWKK
;
A
#
# COMPACT_ATOMS: atom_id res chain seq x y z
N MET A 1 28.76 -15.86 9.22
CA MET A 1 27.56 -16.12 10.05
C MET A 1 27.85 -16.49 11.51
N LYS A 2 29.10 -16.81 11.93
CA LYS A 2 29.44 -17.12 13.34
C LYS A 2 29.11 -15.99 14.34
N LYS A 3 29.18 -14.71 13.94
CA LYS A 3 28.97 -13.53 14.82
C LYS A 3 27.57 -13.42 15.45
N PHE A 4 26.53 -13.91 14.78
CA PHE A 4 25.15 -13.80 15.25
C PHE A 4 24.49 -15.15 15.55
N ASN A 5 25.21 -16.25 15.29
CA ASN A 5 24.71 -17.62 15.43
C ASN A 5 23.31 -17.89 14.83
N ILE A 6 22.94 -17.20 13.74
CA ILE A 6 21.66 -17.44 13.04
C ILE A 6 21.85 -18.33 11.80
N GLN A 7 20.80 -19.06 11.44
CA GLN A 7 20.76 -19.84 10.20
C GLN A 7 20.79 -18.91 8.98
N SER A 8 21.36 -19.39 7.87
CA SER A 8 21.42 -18.64 6.61
C SER A 8 20.04 -18.22 6.11
N ALA A 9 19.03 -19.08 6.25
CA ALA A 9 17.65 -18.79 5.89
C ALA A 9 17.08 -17.51 6.55
N TYR A 10 17.43 -17.27 7.83
CA TYR A 10 17.05 -16.05 8.54
C TYR A 10 17.78 -14.84 7.97
N ALA A 11 19.09 -14.96 7.74
CA ALA A 11 19.90 -13.89 7.16
C ALA A 11 19.42 -13.50 5.76
N ASP A 12 19.10 -14.48 4.92
CA ASP A 12 18.57 -14.27 3.57
C ASP A 12 17.24 -13.52 3.59
N SER A 13 16.32 -13.91 4.49
CA SER A 13 15.01 -13.28 4.59
C SER A 13 15.10 -11.85 5.11
N ILE A 14 15.93 -11.60 6.13
CA ILE A 14 16.20 -10.24 6.65
C ILE A 14 16.84 -9.37 5.56
N ALA A 15 17.84 -9.90 4.85
CA ALA A 15 18.51 -9.16 3.77
C ALA A 15 17.55 -8.84 2.62
N THR A 16 16.69 -9.79 2.25
CA THR A 16 15.69 -9.60 1.19
C THR A 16 14.65 -8.56 1.59
N GLU A 17 14.17 -8.60 2.84
CA GLU A 17 13.24 -7.60 3.35
C GLU A 17 13.88 -6.21 3.40
N ALA A 18 15.12 -6.10 3.89
CA ALA A 18 15.85 -4.84 3.93
C ALA A 18 16.08 -4.25 2.53
N ARG A 19 16.48 -5.08 1.56
CA ARG A 19 16.63 -4.67 0.15
C ARG A 19 15.31 -4.20 -0.44
N THR A 20 14.24 -4.95 -0.18
CA THR A 20 12.89 -4.60 -0.64
C THR A 20 12.45 -3.25 -0.06
N CYS A 21 12.64 -3.03 1.24
CA CYS A 21 12.32 -1.75 1.89
C CYS A 21 13.12 -0.60 1.27
N LEU A 22 14.43 -0.78 1.03
CA LEU A 22 15.26 0.22 0.39
C LEU A 22 14.79 0.55 -1.03
N ASN A 23 14.43 -0.47 -1.81
CA ASN A 23 13.91 -0.30 -3.17
C ASN A 23 12.57 0.44 -3.16
N GLN A 24 11.67 0.09 -2.23
CA GLN A 24 10.40 0.80 -2.04
C GLN A 24 10.62 2.29 -1.73
N LEU A 25 11.59 2.61 -0.87
CA LEU A 25 11.93 4.00 -0.54
C LEU A 25 12.50 4.77 -1.74
N LYS A 26 13.37 4.12 -2.54
CA LYS A 26 13.86 4.71 -3.81
C LYS A 26 12.71 5.01 -4.77
N THR A 27 11.81 4.05 -4.96
CA THR A 27 10.62 4.21 -5.81
C THR A 27 9.70 5.30 -5.27
N ALA A 28 9.42 5.32 -3.96
CA ALA A 28 8.60 6.35 -3.33
C ALA A 28 9.19 7.76 -3.53
N LYS A 29 10.52 7.89 -3.43
CA LYS A 29 11.21 9.15 -3.71
C LYS A 29 11.06 9.57 -5.17
N LYS A 30 11.21 8.64 -6.13
CA LYS A 30 10.99 8.89 -7.56
C LYS A 30 9.54 9.36 -7.84
N ASN A 31 8.57 8.67 -7.25
CA ASN A 31 7.16 9.04 -7.38
C ASN A 31 6.88 10.43 -6.78
N HIS A 32 7.54 10.77 -5.66
CA HIS A 32 7.44 12.11 -5.06
C HIS A 32 8.04 13.20 -5.96
N TYR A 33 9.14 12.92 -6.67
CA TYR A 33 9.67 13.85 -7.69
C TYR A 33 8.63 14.13 -8.77
N SER A 34 8.13 13.08 -9.41
CA SER A 34 7.18 13.19 -10.52
C SER A 34 5.91 13.94 -10.08
N LYS A 35 5.38 13.61 -8.89
CA LYS A 35 4.22 14.30 -8.31
C LYS A 35 4.47 15.80 -8.11
N LEU A 36 5.64 16.19 -7.59
CA LEU A 36 5.98 17.61 -7.40
C LEU A 36 6.18 18.33 -8.74
N GLU A 37 6.81 17.69 -9.72
CA GLU A 37 7.02 18.24 -11.06
C GLU A 37 5.68 18.53 -11.76
N LEU A 38 4.78 17.53 -11.78
CA LEU A 38 3.42 17.69 -12.33
C LEU A 38 2.65 18.79 -11.59
N GLN A 39 2.74 18.84 -10.26
CA GLN A 39 2.08 19.88 -9.46
C GLN A 39 2.62 21.28 -9.77
N ILE A 40 3.94 21.43 -9.93
CA ILE A 40 4.59 22.69 -10.29
C ILE A 40 4.15 23.11 -11.69
N GLN A 41 4.16 22.20 -12.66
CA GLN A 41 3.75 22.47 -14.04
C GLN A 41 2.29 22.92 -14.08
N ALA A 42 1.36 22.16 -13.50
CA ALA A 42 -0.05 22.49 -13.47
C ALA A 42 -0.31 23.87 -12.83
N LYS A 43 0.31 24.15 -11.67
CA LYS A 43 0.16 25.45 -10.99
C LYS A 43 0.79 26.60 -11.77
N THR A 44 1.91 26.36 -12.42
CA THR A 44 2.58 27.37 -13.26
C THR A 44 1.71 27.71 -14.46
N THR A 45 1.18 26.72 -15.17
CA THR A 45 0.27 26.93 -16.31
C THR A 45 -1.00 27.67 -15.88
N ALA A 46 -1.62 27.26 -14.77
CA ALA A 46 -2.81 27.94 -14.25
C ALA A 46 -2.52 29.40 -13.84
N THR A 47 -1.36 29.66 -13.22
CA THR A 47 -0.96 31.01 -12.81
C THR A 47 -0.64 31.88 -14.02
N LYS A 48 0.05 31.35 -15.05
CA LYS A 48 0.29 32.06 -16.32
C LYS A 48 -1.03 32.45 -17.01
N LYS A 49 -1.99 31.53 -17.12
CA LYS A 49 -3.33 31.82 -17.66
C LYS A 49 -4.04 32.92 -16.86
N LEU A 50 -3.91 32.90 -15.53
CA LEU A 50 -4.49 33.94 -14.68
C LEU A 50 -3.82 35.30 -14.91
N ILE A 51 -2.49 35.36 -15.03
CA ILE A 51 -1.77 36.61 -15.32
C ILE A 51 -2.25 37.22 -16.63
N ILE A 52 -2.29 36.44 -17.72
CA ILE A 52 -2.79 36.88 -19.03
C ILE A 52 -4.22 37.43 -18.92
N LYS A 53 -5.08 36.76 -18.14
CA LYS A 53 -6.47 37.22 -17.91
C LYS A 53 -6.50 38.54 -17.15
N LEU A 54 -5.68 38.69 -16.11
CA LEU A 54 -5.61 39.92 -15.32
C LEU A 54 -5.05 41.07 -16.15
N GLU A 55 -4.01 40.85 -16.97
CA GLU A 55 -3.46 41.85 -17.88
C GLU A 55 -4.52 42.37 -18.86
N LYS A 56 -5.28 41.46 -19.49
CA LYS A 56 -6.40 41.84 -20.38
C LYS A 56 -7.47 42.63 -19.65
N THR A 57 -7.81 42.21 -18.42
CA THR A 57 -8.82 42.89 -17.60
C THR A 57 -8.35 44.29 -17.21
N LEU A 58 -7.08 44.44 -16.83
CA LEU A 58 -6.47 45.72 -16.50
C LEU A 58 -6.49 46.65 -17.71
N PHE A 59 -6.06 46.17 -18.88
CA PHE A 59 -6.06 46.96 -20.12
C PHE A 59 -7.47 47.51 -20.47
N LEU A 60 -8.50 46.68 -20.38
CA LEU A 60 -9.88 47.10 -20.63
C LEU A 60 -10.37 48.10 -19.56
N ALA A 61 -10.04 47.86 -18.30
CA ALA A 61 -10.41 48.74 -17.20
C ALA A 61 -9.73 50.12 -17.30
N THR A 62 -8.48 50.19 -17.80
CA THR A 62 -7.80 51.46 -18.06
C THR A 62 -8.47 52.26 -19.17
N LYS A 63 -9.03 51.60 -20.20
CA LYS A 63 -9.71 52.28 -21.32
C LYS A 63 -11.16 52.70 -21.03
N LYS A 64 -11.93 51.84 -20.35
CA LYS A 64 -13.39 52.00 -20.20
C LYS A 64 -13.89 52.01 -18.75
N GLY A 65 -12.99 51.92 -17.77
CA GLY A 65 -13.35 51.67 -16.38
C GLY A 65 -13.80 50.21 -16.14
N PHE A 66 -14.01 49.86 -14.87
CA PHE A 66 -14.65 48.60 -14.52
C PHE A 66 -16.16 48.71 -14.73
N PRO A 67 -16.84 47.68 -15.26
CA PRO A 67 -18.27 47.75 -15.56
C PRO A 67 -19.16 47.87 -14.31
N HIS A 68 -18.70 47.34 -13.17
CA HIS A 68 -19.39 47.44 -11.88
C HIS A 68 -18.43 47.14 -10.71
N ILE A 69 -18.82 47.51 -9.49
CA ILE A 69 -18.00 47.34 -8.27
C ILE A 69 -17.61 45.88 -8.03
N GLN A 70 -18.50 44.90 -8.25
CA GLN A 70 -18.16 43.50 -8.03
C GLN A 70 -17.04 43.03 -8.98
N ALA A 71 -16.98 43.53 -10.22
CA ALA A 71 -15.91 43.21 -11.16
C ALA A 71 -14.55 43.76 -10.69
N ARG A 72 -14.53 45.00 -10.17
CA ARG A 72 -13.35 45.61 -9.56
C ARG A 72 -12.85 44.80 -8.35
N ASN A 73 -13.76 44.44 -7.45
CA ASN A 73 -13.43 43.67 -6.24
C ASN A 73 -12.91 42.26 -6.59
N LYS A 74 -13.52 41.61 -7.58
CA LYS A 74 -13.06 40.30 -8.09
C LYS A 74 -11.65 40.38 -8.67
N PHE A 75 -11.35 41.41 -9.48
CA PHE A 75 -10.02 41.65 -10.01
C PHE A 75 -9.00 41.87 -8.88
N HIS A 76 -9.33 42.74 -7.93
CA HIS A 76 -8.48 43.04 -6.77
C HIS A 76 -8.18 41.78 -5.94
N ASN A 77 -9.19 40.98 -5.63
CA ASN A 77 -9.02 39.72 -4.88
C ASN A 77 -8.14 38.71 -5.65
N GLN A 78 -8.30 38.63 -6.97
CA GLN A 78 -7.45 37.77 -7.80
C GLN A 78 -6.00 38.25 -7.85
N LEU A 79 -5.78 39.57 -7.89
CA LEU A 79 -4.46 40.19 -7.84
C LEU A 79 -3.76 39.94 -6.49
N LEU A 80 -4.48 40.15 -5.38
CA LEU A 80 -3.97 39.84 -4.03
C LEU A 80 -3.56 38.36 -3.90
N GLY A 81 -4.39 37.45 -4.42
CA GLY A 81 -4.10 36.02 -4.41
C GLY A 81 -2.93 35.58 -5.31
N LEU A 82 -2.50 36.43 -6.25
CA LEU A 82 -1.43 36.08 -7.21
C LEU A 82 -0.08 35.91 -6.53
N LYS A 83 0.27 36.81 -5.59
CA LYS A 83 1.51 36.75 -4.82
C LYS A 83 1.65 35.43 -4.08
N SER A 84 0.57 35.01 -3.39
CA SER A 84 0.52 33.73 -2.67
C SER A 84 0.72 32.53 -3.60
N LYS A 85 0.10 32.54 -4.80
CA LYS A 85 0.28 31.47 -5.80
C LYS A 85 1.72 31.36 -6.29
N ILE A 86 2.37 32.49 -6.58
CA ILE A 86 3.78 32.55 -7.00
C ILE A 86 4.69 32.02 -5.89
N GLN A 87 4.49 32.48 -4.64
CA GLN A 87 5.25 32.02 -3.49
C GLN A 87 5.08 30.51 -3.26
N LYS A 88 3.87 29.98 -3.45
CA LYS A 88 3.62 28.53 -3.35
C LYS A 88 4.40 27.76 -4.41
N ILE A 89 4.42 28.22 -5.66
CA ILE A 89 5.22 27.61 -6.73
C ILE A 89 6.72 27.64 -6.37
N ALA A 90 7.22 28.79 -5.91
CA ALA A 90 8.61 28.91 -5.48
C ALA A 90 8.97 27.95 -4.32
N SER A 91 8.08 27.82 -3.34
CA SER A 91 8.24 26.85 -2.25
C SER A 91 8.26 25.41 -2.74
N LEU A 92 7.42 25.05 -3.71
CA LEU A 92 7.41 23.71 -4.31
C LEU A 92 8.71 23.45 -5.08
N LYS A 93 9.20 24.43 -5.84
CA LYS A 93 10.51 24.34 -6.53
C LYS A 93 11.67 24.15 -5.55
N ARG A 94 11.69 24.90 -4.44
CA ARG A 94 12.69 24.72 -3.37
C ARG A 94 12.62 23.32 -2.76
N LYS A 95 11.40 22.82 -2.48
CA LYS A 95 11.19 21.46 -1.96
C LYS A 95 11.71 20.40 -2.93
N LEU A 96 11.41 20.54 -4.22
CA LEU A 96 11.90 19.63 -5.27
C LEU A 96 13.43 19.64 -5.34
N LYS A 97 14.06 20.82 -5.34
CA LYS A 97 15.53 20.97 -5.33
C LYS A 97 16.15 20.27 -4.11
N LYS A 98 15.62 20.52 -2.92
CA LYS A 98 16.09 19.87 -1.68
C LYS A 98 15.99 18.35 -1.79
N LEU A 99 14.85 17.83 -2.24
CA LEU A 99 14.62 16.39 -2.37
C LEU A 99 15.59 15.74 -3.38
N LYS A 100 15.88 16.42 -4.50
CA LYS A 100 16.86 15.95 -5.52
C LYS A 100 18.28 15.89 -4.96
N ASN A 101 18.66 16.90 -4.17
CA ASN A 101 20.01 16.99 -3.60
C ASN A 101 20.25 16.08 -2.39
N THR A 102 19.19 15.64 -1.70
CA THR A 102 19.34 14.70 -0.57
C THR A 102 19.53 13.29 -1.09
N GLU A 103 20.75 12.75 -1.08
CA GLU A 103 20.99 11.35 -1.46
C GLU A 103 20.48 10.36 -0.40
N ARG A 104 20.62 10.73 0.88
CA ARG A 104 20.27 9.88 2.02
C ARG A 104 18.77 9.58 2.08
N LEU A 105 18.44 8.30 2.14
CA LEU A 105 17.10 7.83 2.49
C LEU A 105 16.99 7.73 4.01
N HIS A 106 15.98 8.38 4.58
CA HIS A 106 15.71 8.27 6.01
C HIS A 106 14.95 6.97 6.28
N ILE A 107 15.64 6.02 6.90
CA ILE A 107 15.04 4.79 7.42
C ILE A 107 14.94 4.98 8.92
N CYS A 108 13.72 5.02 9.45
CA CYS A 108 13.48 4.93 10.88
C CYS A 108 12.89 3.56 11.17
N PHE A 109 13.50 2.83 12.09
CA PHE A 109 12.99 1.55 12.54
C PHE A 109 11.91 1.80 13.60
N GLY A 110 10.69 2.05 13.15
CA GLY A 110 9.61 2.62 13.96
C GLY A 110 9.23 4.01 13.46
N SER A 111 8.32 4.69 14.17
CA SER A 111 7.98 6.06 13.81
C SER A 111 9.01 7.04 14.39
N SER A 112 9.38 8.08 13.64
CA SER A 112 10.23 9.15 14.15
C SER A 112 9.62 9.84 15.36
N LYS A 113 8.28 9.93 15.42
CA LYS A 113 7.55 10.45 16.57
C LYS A 113 7.86 9.61 17.82
N LEU A 114 7.76 8.29 17.71
CA LEU A 114 8.03 7.41 18.84
C LEU A 114 9.51 7.42 19.23
N PHE A 115 10.44 7.46 18.28
CA PHE A 115 11.86 7.56 18.61
C PHE A 115 12.15 8.85 19.39
N ASN A 116 11.62 9.99 18.93
CA ASN A 116 11.87 11.28 19.57
C ASN A 116 11.18 11.42 20.94
N ALA A 117 10.16 10.61 21.23
CA ALA A 117 9.46 10.63 22.51
C ALA A 117 10.37 10.30 23.71
N GLN A 118 11.51 9.63 23.48
CA GLN A 118 12.49 9.33 24.53
C GLN A 118 13.09 10.59 25.17
N HIS A 119 13.11 11.72 24.45
CA HIS A 119 13.72 12.96 24.92
C HIS A 119 12.80 13.73 25.88
N ASN A 120 11.48 13.61 25.72
CA ASN A 120 10.47 14.28 26.55
C ASN A 120 9.42 13.27 27.03
N LEU A 121 9.77 12.40 27.97
CA LEU A 121 8.93 11.26 28.37
C LEU A 121 7.55 11.68 28.89
N SER A 122 7.50 12.59 29.87
CA SER A 122 6.25 13.03 30.49
C SER A 122 5.28 13.68 29.49
N GLU A 123 5.79 14.51 28.57
CA GLU A 123 4.98 15.14 27.53
C GLU A 123 4.41 14.12 26.53
N ASN A 124 5.10 13.00 26.35
CA ASN A 124 4.71 11.93 25.45
C ASN A 124 3.94 10.79 26.14
N GLY A 125 3.61 10.95 27.43
CA GLY A 125 2.79 10.01 28.19
C GLY A 125 3.55 8.79 28.72
N TYR A 126 4.88 8.85 28.81
CA TYR A 126 5.71 7.81 29.40
C TYR A 126 6.17 8.23 30.80
N LYS A 127 5.99 7.34 31.77
CA LYS A 127 6.46 7.53 33.15
C LYS A 127 7.96 7.29 33.28
N THR A 128 8.48 6.34 32.51
CA THR A 128 9.87 5.90 32.59
C THR A 128 10.46 5.64 31.21
N LEU A 129 11.79 5.62 31.13
CA LEU A 129 12.50 5.24 29.91
C LEU A 129 12.26 3.75 29.58
N ASP A 130 12.10 2.91 30.59
CA ASP A 130 11.82 1.47 30.40
C ASP A 130 10.45 1.25 29.77
N GLU A 131 9.42 1.98 30.21
CA GLU A 131 8.09 1.93 29.59
C GLU A 131 8.15 2.33 28.11
N TRP A 132 8.89 3.40 27.79
CA TRP A 132 9.15 3.79 26.41
C TRP A 132 9.92 2.71 25.64
N SER A 133 10.96 2.13 26.24
CA SER A 133 11.82 1.10 25.64
C SER A 133 11.04 -0.15 25.28
N ASP A 134 10.15 -0.59 26.17
CA ASP A 134 9.27 -1.73 25.94
C ASP A 134 8.28 -1.45 24.82
N TYR A 135 7.68 -0.25 24.80
CA TYR A 135 6.79 0.15 23.71
C TYR A 135 7.54 0.28 22.38
N TRP A 136 8.76 0.81 22.38
CA TRP A 136 9.64 0.91 21.23
C TRP A 136 10.00 -0.48 20.67
N ARG A 137 10.40 -1.42 21.52
CA ARG A 137 10.71 -2.80 21.14
C ARG A 137 9.45 -3.49 20.61
N LYS A 138 8.32 -3.35 21.31
CA LYS A 138 7.03 -3.92 20.92
C LYS A 138 6.63 -3.46 19.51
N LYS A 139 6.77 -2.17 19.18
CA LYS A 139 6.46 -1.61 17.84
C LYS A 139 7.37 -2.16 16.74
N ARG A 140 8.59 -2.59 17.07
CA ARG A 140 9.58 -3.09 16.13
C ARG A 140 9.58 -4.60 15.96
N SER A 141 9.21 -5.36 16.99
CA SER A 141 9.22 -6.82 17.00
C SER A 141 7.94 -7.46 16.46
N GLY A 142 7.04 -6.66 15.88
CA GLY A 142 5.72 -7.12 15.42
C GLY A 142 5.70 -7.70 14.00
N ARG A 143 6.84 -8.09 13.42
CA ARG A 143 6.88 -8.62 12.05
C ARG A 143 8.00 -9.64 11.86
N LEU A 144 7.69 -10.71 11.15
CA LEU A 144 8.60 -11.76 10.76
C LEU A 144 8.31 -12.15 9.30
N PHE A 145 9.35 -12.29 8.48
CA PHE A 145 9.22 -12.50 7.04
C PHE A 145 10.05 -13.72 6.59
N CYS A 146 9.44 -14.57 5.76
CA CYS A 146 10.04 -15.74 5.12
C CYS A 146 9.94 -15.63 3.61
N VAL A 147 11.09 -15.59 2.95
CA VAL A 147 11.15 -15.69 1.49
C VAL A 147 10.69 -17.08 1.07
N GLY A 148 9.77 -17.13 0.11
CA GLY A 148 9.32 -18.39 -0.47
C GLY A 148 10.41 -19.06 -1.31
N LYS A 149 10.46 -20.39 -1.29
CA LYS A 149 11.30 -21.21 -2.17
C LYS A 149 10.51 -22.44 -2.62
N SER A 150 10.85 -22.96 -3.80
CA SER A 150 10.26 -24.18 -4.34
C SER A 150 10.75 -25.41 -3.56
N GLN A 151 10.08 -25.72 -2.45
CA GLN A 151 10.40 -26.83 -1.55
C GLN A 151 9.15 -27.21 -0.74
N PRO A 152 9.13 -28.38 -0.05
CA PRO A 152 7.99 -28.76 0.78
C PRO A 152 7.64 -27.70 1.82
N GLY A 153 6.39 -27.25 1.77
CA GLY A 153 5.83 -26.18 2.61
C GLY A 153 6.21 -24.75 2.21
N GLY A 154 6.89 -24.56 1.07
CA GLY A 154 7.03 -23.29 0.36
C GLY A 154 7.97 -22.25 0.95
N GLY A 155 8.50 -22.43 2.16
CA GLY A 155 9.45 -21.50 2.80
C GLY A 155 10.60 -22.23 3.50
N THR A 156 11.64 -21.49 3.91
CA THR A 156 12.87 -22.07 4.50
C THR A 156 12.72 -22.32 6.00
N MET A 157 12.56 -21.26 6.79
CA MET A 157 12.35 -21.35 8.23
C MET A 157 10.87 -21.32 8.63
N MET A 158 9.98 -20.99 7.71
CA MET A 158 8.54 -21.12 7.88
C MET A 158 8.01 -22.07 6.81
N LYS A 159 7.19 -23.04 7.19
CA LYS A 159 6.63 -24.03 6.28
C LYS A 159 5.16 -24.24 6.57
N VAL A 160 4.35 -24.32 5.52
CA VAL A 160 2.92 -24.60 5.62
C VAL A 160 2.64 -26.04 5.20
N PHE A 161 1.85 -26.75 5.99
CA PHE A 161 1.42 -28.12 5.70
C PHE A 161 -0.11 -28.20 5.80
N PRO A 162 -0.79 -28.93 4.90
CA PRO A 162 -2.21 -29.20 5.03
C PRO A 162 -2.44 -30.20 6.16
N LEU A 163 -3.55 -30.03 6.89
CA LEU A 163 -4.03 -31.00 7.87
C LEU A 163 -5.05 -31.93 7.22
N GLN A 164 -5.56 -32.90 8.00
CA GLN A 164 -6.51 -33.90 7.50
C GLN A 164 -7.86 -33.30 7.09
N GLU A 165 -8.27 -32.21 7.74
CA GLU A 165 -9.51 -31.52 7.45
C GLU A 165 -9.29 -30.41 6.41
N ASP A 166 -10.20 -30.34 5.44
CA ASP A 166 -10.09 -29.43 4.30
C ASP A 166 -10.04 -27.97 4.74
N GLY A 167 -9.09 -27.23 4.18
CA GLY A 167 -8.90 -25.82 4.51
C GLY A 167 -8.24 -25.56 5.87
N LEU A 168 -7.84 -26.59 6.62
CA LEU A 168 -6.99 -26.47 7.80
C LEU A 168 -5.52 -26.72 7.48
N TYR A 169 -4.66 -25.88 8.04
CA TYR A 169 -3.23 -25.89 7.78
C TYR A 169 -2.43 -25.69 9.07
N GLN A 170 -1.23 -26.25 9.08
CA GLN A 170 -0.22 -26.04 10.10
C GLN A 170 0.94 -25.21 9.54
N LEU A 171 1.25 -24.11 10.22
CA LEU A 171 2.47 -23.33 10.04
C LEU A 171 3.52 -23.79 11.04
N GLN A 172 4.64 -24.31 10.53
CA GLN A 172 5.81 -24.64 11.31
C GLN A 172 6.88 -23.54 11.17
N VAL A 173 7.28 -22.93 12.29
CA VAL A 173 8.33 -21.91 12.36
C VAL A 173 9.56 -22.49 13.05
N GLN A 174 10.66 -22.67 12.32
CA GLN A 174 11.95 -23.06 12.88
C GLN A 174 12.57 -21.87 13.61
N LEU A 175 12.86 -22.00 14.89
CA LEU A 175 13.42 -20.89 15.67
C LEU A 175 14.91 -20.63 15.35
N PRO A 176 15.37 -19.37 15.42
CA PRO A 176 16.79 -19.04 15.33
C PRO A 176 17.58 -19.79 16.39
N ARG A 177 18.80 -20.28 16.08
CA ARG A 177 19.61 -21.06 17.05
C ARG A 177 19.73 -20.44 18.44
N PRO A 178 19.92 -19.11 18.60
CA PRO A 178 20.03 -18.49 19.93
C PRO A 178 18.75 -18.56 20.78
N LEU A 179 17.61 -18.89 20.16
CA LEU A 179 16.31 -19.01 20.84
C LEU A 179 15.94 -20.47 21.09
N GLN A 180 16.69 -21.43 20.55
CA GLN A 180 16.32 -22.84 20.61
C GLN A 180 16.43 -23.43 22.01
N ASP A 181 17.45 -23.02 22.77
CA ASP A 181 17.65 -23.50 24.14
C ASP A 181 16.49 -23.12 25.07
N LYS A 182 15.83 -21.99 24.77
CA LYS A 182 14.73 -21.45 25.60
C LYS A 182 13.35 -21.88 25.14
N TYR A 183 13.13 -22.00 23.84
CA TYR A 183 11.80 -22.17 23.25
C TYR A 183 11.66 -23.42 22.38
N GLY A 184 12.70 -24.27 22.35
CA GLY A 184 12.76 -25.45 21.51
C GLY A 184 13.12 -25.12 20.05
N GLN A 185 13.15 -26.15 19.21
CA GLN A 185 13.60 -25.97 17.83
C GLN A 185 12.55 -25.34 16.92
N LYS A 186 11.27 -25.61 17.17
CA LYS A 186 10.16 -25.29 16.26
C LYS A 186 8.94 -24.84 17.06
N ILE A 187 8.18 -23.91 16.48
CA ILE A 187 6.83 -23.54 16.91
C ILE A 187 5.86 -24.02 15.83
N GLN A 188 4.74 -24.59 16.24
CA GLN A 188 3.64 -24.99 15.36
C GLN A 188 2.41 -24.15 15.68
N LEU A 189 1.72 -23.71 14.63
CA LEU A 189 0.50 -22.91 14.71
C LEU A 189 -0.49 -23.45 13.70
N GLU A 190 -1.75 -23.60 14.09
CA GLU A 190 -2.81 -24.02 13.18
C GLU A 190 -3.63 -22.82 12.73
N PHE A 191 -4.09 -22.83 11.49
CA PHE A 191 -4.94 -21.80 10.93
C PHE A 191 -5.85 -22.37 9.85
N SER A 192 -7.03 -21.77 9.71
CA SER A 192 -7.97 -22.09 8.64
C SER A 192 -7.90 -21.07 7.51
N VAL A 193 -8.08 -21.55 6.29
CA VAL A 193 -8.24 -20.73 5.08
C VAL A 193 -9.61 -21.04 4.49
N SER A 194 -10.57 -20.17 4.76
CA SER A 194 -11.91 -20.26 4.18
C SER A 194 -11.93 -19.69 2.76
N ASN A 195 -12.65 -20.35 1.86
CA ASN A 195 -13.00 -19.78 0.56
C ASN A 195 -13.85 -18.53 0.74
N ARG A 196 -13.61 -17.49 -0.07
CA ARG A 196 -14.30 -16.19 0.08
C ARG A 196 -14.76 -15.69 -1.27
N ASN A 197 -16.04 -15.28 -1.34
CA ASN A 197 -16.65 -14.64 -2.52
C ASN A 197 -16.43 -15.44 -3.82
N GLY A 198 -16.64 -16.76 -3.79
CA GLY A 198 -16.44 -17.64 -4.95
C GLY A 198 -14.98 -17.93 -5.32
N ARG A 199 -14.00 -17.37 -4.60
CA ARG A 199 -12.58 -17.72 -4.77
C ARG A 199 -12.20 -18.88 -3.87
N LEU A 200 -11.74 -19.97 -4.49
CA LEU A 200 -11.25 -21.18 -3.82
C LEU A 200 -9.80 -20.96 -3.32
N ILE A 201 -9.64 -20.10 -2.31
CA ILE A 201 -8.31 -19.71 -1.80
C ILE A 201 -7.58 -20.91 -1.17
N SER A 202 -8.32 -21.81 -0.52
CA SER A 202 -7.78 -23.08 0.00
C SER A 202 -7.14 -23.89 -1.12
N THR A 203 -7.84 -24.05 -2.25
CA THR A 203 -7.31 -24.82 -3.39
C THR A 203 -6.09 -24.19 -4.04
N ASP A 204 -5.99 -22.85 -4.06
CA ASP A 204 -4.78 -22.15 -4.53
C ASP A 204 -3.57 -22.51 -3.64
N LEU A 205 -3.78 -22.56 -2.32
CA LEU A 205 -2.75 -22.93 -1.35
C LEU A 205 -2.38 -24.41 -1.45
N ASP A 206 -3.37 -25.29 -1.58
CA ASP A 206 -3.15 -26.73 -1.77
C ASP A 206 -2.37 -26.99 -3.05
N TYR A 207 -2.76 -26.34 -4.15
CA TYR A 207 -2.03 -26.42 -5.42
C TYR A 207 -0.57 -26.02 -5.23
N ALA A 208 -0.33 -24.90 -4.54
CA ALA A 208 1.03 -24.43 -4.32
C ALA A 208 1.86 -25.40 -3.47
N ILE A 209 1.28 -25.95 -2.40
CA ILE A 209 1.96 -26.94 -1.55
C ILE A 209 2.27 -28.20 -2.34
N ASN A 210 1.28 -28.77 -3.02
CA ASN A 210 1.37 -30.05 -3.73
C ASN A 210 2.33 -29.96 -4.94
N ASN A 211 2.44 -28.79 -5.57
CA ASN A 211 3.32 -28.56 -6.72
C ASN A 211 4.64 -27.88 -6.35
N LEU A 212 5.02 -27.88 -5.06
CA LEU A 212 6.26 -27.29 -4.54
C LEU A 212 6.49 -25.85 -5.02
N LYS A 213 5.42 -25.06 -5.13
CA LYS A 213 5.50 -23.65 -5.50
C LYS A 213 6.03 -22.83 -4.31
N PRO A 214 6.79 -21.76 -4.55
CA PRO A 214 7.23 -20.86 -3.48
C PRO A 214 6.05 -20.24 -2.73
N ILE A 215 6.09 -20.30 -1.39
CA ILE A 215 5.13 -19.64 -0.51
C ILE A 215 5.90 -18.63 0.35
N THR A 216 5.72 -17.35 0.07
CA THR A 216 6.27 -16.28 0.90
C THR A 216 5.36 -16.05 2.09
N ILE A 217 5.92 -16.12 3.30
CA ILE A 217 5.15 -16.10 4.55
C ILE A 217 5.53 -14.86 5.35
N SER A 218 4.56 -14.03 5.69
CA SER A 218 4.74 -12.87 6.56
C SER A 218 3.84 -12.98 7.78
N ILE A 219 4.43 -13.02 8.96
CA ILE A 219 3.70 -12.96 10.23
C ILE A 219 3.82 -11.53 10.75
N PHE A 220 2.71 -10.90 11.10
CA PHE A 220 2.75 -9.53 11.61
C PHE A 220 1.62 -9.24 12.59
N ARG A 221 1.91 -8.34 13.53
CA ARG A 221 0.99 -7.88 14.55
C ARG A 221 0.25 -6.64 14.06
N ARG A 222 -1.08 -6.61 14.21
CA ARG A 222 -1.90 -5.43 13.93
C ARG A 222 -2.31 -4.74 15.22
N GLU A 223 -1.62 -3.65 15.50
CA GLU A 223 -1.81 -2.88 16.74
C GLU A 223 -3.21 -2.24 16.82
N HIS A 224 -3.77 -1.82 15.69
CA HIS A 224 -5.14 -1.29 15.60
C HIS A 224 -6.23 -2.36 15.75
N LYS A 225 -5.86 -3.65 15.88
CA LYS A 225 -6.78 -4.77 16.10
C LYS A 225 -6.39 -5.52 17.37
N GLN A 226 -6.26 -4.79 18.49
CA GLN A 226 -5.97 -5.37 19.81
C GLN A 226 -4.69 -6.22 19.82
N ASP A 227 -3.67 -5.81 19.06
CA ASP A 227 -2.41 -6.55 18.95
C ASP A 227 -2.54 -8.01 18.44
N ASN A 228 -3.59 -8.31 17.68
CA ASN A 228 -3.76 -9.62 17.05
C ASN A 228 -2.67 -9.92 16.01
N TRP A 229 -2.23 -11.17 15.98
CA TRP A 229 -1.27 -11.69 15.00
C TRP A 229 -1.98 -12.17 13.74
N TYR A 230 -1.37 -11.88 12.60
CA TYR A 230 -1.86 -12.26 11.28
C TYR A 230 -0.77 -12.94 10.49
N ILE A 231 -1.16 -13.96 9.73
CA ILE A 231 -0.33 -14.65 8.77
C ILE A 231 -0.78 -14.18 7.37
N HIS A 232 0.16 -13.74 6.55
CA HIS A 232 -0.06 -13.47 5.14
C HIS A 232 0.80 -14.40 4.32
N LEU A 233 0.12 -15.18 3.48
CA LEU A 233 0.71 -16.11 2.54
C LEU A 233 0.61 -15.50 1.15
N SER A 234 1.74 -15.39 0.46
CA SER A 234 1.78 -15.02 -0.95
C SER A 234 2.31 -16.21 -1.72
N THR A 235 1.48 -16.72 -2.62
CA THR A 235 1.74 -17.97 -3.33
C THR A 235 1.34 -17.87 -4.80
N TYR A 236 1.71 -18.88 -5.56
CA TYR A 236 1.31 -19.04 -6.95
C TYR A 236 -0.17 -19.40 -7.05
N VAL A 237 -0.89 -18.70 -7.92
CA VAL A 237 -2.26 -19.03 -8.32
C VAL A 237 -2.15 -19.68 -9.69
N ALA A 238 -2.75 -20.86 -9.85
CA ALA A 238 -2.76 -21.53 -11.13
C ALA A 238 -3.45 -20.66 -12.19
N GLU A 239 -2.80 -20.48 -13.34
CA GLU A 239 -3.45 -19.83 -14.47
C GLU A 239 -4.61 -20.71 -14.92
N ILE A 240 -5.80 -20.12 -14.97
CA ILE A 240 -6.97 -20.78 -15.51
C ILE A 240 -6.89 -20.61 -17.04
N PRO A 241 -6.79 -21.70 -17.82
CA PRO A 241 -6.69 -21.59 -19.27
C PRO A 241 -7.91 -20.87 -19.83
N VAL A 242 -7.67 -19.85 -20.66
CA VAL A 242 -8.72 -19.08 -21.33
C VAL A 242 -9.08 -19.81 -22.62
N PHE A 243 -10.30 -20.33 -22.70
CA PHE A 243 -10.83 -20.92 -23.92
C PHE A 243 -11.71 -19.91 -24.65
N HIS A 244 -11.35 -19.61 -25.91
CA HIS A 244 -12.16 -18.77 -26.79
C HIS A 244 -13.03 -19.67 -27.68
N THR A 245 -14.35 -19.52 -27.60
CA THR A 245 -15.28 -20.14 -28.55
C THR A 245 -16.34 -19.13 -28.98
N ILE A 246 -16.84 -19.26 -30.21
CA ILE A 246 -17.92 -18.43 -30.76
C ILE A 246 -19.22 -18.66 -30.00
N LYS A 247 -19.36 -19.81 -29.32
CA LYS A 247 -20.49 -20.10 -28.41
C LYS A 247 -20.43 -19.34 -27.08
N ASN A 248 -19.33 -18.63 -26.80
CA ASN A 248 -19.22 -17.83 -25.59
C ASN A 248 -20.18 -16.65 -25.71
N CYS A 249 -21.19 -16.68 -24.86
CA CYS A 249 -22.14 -15.60 -24.67
C CYS A 249 -21.44 -14.38 -24.02
N CYS A 250 -22.09 -13.22 -24.01
CA CYS A 250 -21.57 -12.02 -23.39
C CYS A 250 -22.30 -11.72 -22.09
N LEU A 251 -21.55 -11.42 -21.02
CA LEU A 251 -22.09 -10.80 -19.81
C LEU A 251 -21.85 -9.29 -19.90
N GLY A 252 -22.91 -8.54 -20.19
CA GLY A 252 -22.92 -7.08 -20.13
C GLY A 252 -23.21 -6.61 -18.71
N ILE A 253 -22.39 -5.69 -18.21
CA ILE A 253 -22.64 -4.99 -16.94
C ILE A 253 -22.58 -3.50 -17.23
N ASP A 254 -23.70 -2.82 -17.02
CA ASP A 254 -23.81 -1.36 -17.19
C ASP A 254 -24.15 -0.68 -15.86
N PHE A 255 -23.52 0.47 -15.62
CA PHE A 255 -23.65 1.22 -14.36
C PHE A 255 -24.45 2.49 -14.61
N ASN A 256 -25.72 2.46 -14.20
CA ASN A 256 -26.62 3.60 -14.28
C ASN A 256 -26.60 4.43 -13.00
N ALA A 257 -27.29 5.58 -13.03
CA ALA A 257 -27.34 6.49 -11.89
C ALA A 257 -27.94 5.84 -10.63
N ASP A 258 -28.97 5.00 -10.81
CA ASP A 258 -29.74 4.38 -9.72
C ASP A 258 -29.81 2.84 -9.81
N SER A 259 -29.15 2.23 -10.78
CA SER A 259 -29.17 0.78 -10.99
C SER A 259 -27.86 0.25 -11.61
N ILE A 260 -27.66 -1.05 -11.48
CA ILE A 260 -26.67 -1.81 -12.24
C ILE A 260 -27.46 -2.78 -13.11
N SER A 261 -27.34 -2.64 -14.42
CA SER A 261 -28.00 -3.54 -15.37
C SER A 261 -27.05 -4.68 -15.70
N VAL A 262 -27.48 -5.92 -15.47
CA VAL A 262 -26.72 -7.13 -15.77
C VAL A 262 -27.46 -7.88 -16.86
N THR A 263 -26.79 -8.07 -18.00
CA THR A 263 -27.37 -8.70 -19.18
C THR A 263 -26.54 -9.91 -19.58
N TYR A 264 -27.18 -11.06 -19.75
CA TYR A 264 -26.57 -12.20 -20.43
C TYR A 264 -27.10 -12.27 -21.86
N VAL A 265 -26.21 -12.10 -22.83
CA VAL A 265 -26.51 -12.10 -24.26
C VAL A 265 -25.94 -13.36 -24.86
N LYS A 266 -26.79 -14.15 -25.52
CA LYS A 266 -26.37 -15.38 -26.20
C LYS A 266 -25.44 -15.08 -27.37
N TRP A 267 -24.80 -16.14 -27.88
CA TRP A 267 -23.93 -16.08 -29.06
C TRP A 267 -24.65 -15.55 -30.32
N ASP A 268 -25.98 -15.66 -30.39
CA ASP A 268 -26.83 -15.16 -31.49
C ASP A 268 -27.19 -13.67 -31.34
N GLY A 269 -26.72 -13.00 -30.29
CA GLY A 269 -27.04 -11.60 -29.99
C GLY A 269 -28.36 -11.38 -29.26
N ASN A 270 -29.14 -12.44 -29.00
CA ASN A 270 -30.39 -12.33 -28.24
C ASN A 270 -30.11 -12.26 -26.74
N ILE A 271 -30.81 -11.37 -26.04
CA ILE A 271 -30.79 -11.28 -24.59
C ILE A 271 -31.51 -12.51 -24.03
N GLU A 272 -30.82 -13.29 -23.21
CA GLU A 272 -31.40 -14.43 -22.49
C GLU A 272 -31.71 -14.07 -21.03
N TYR A 273 -30.92 -13.18 -20.43
CA TYR A 273 -31.17 -12.67 -19.08
C TYR A 273 -30.93 -11.16 -19.03
N LEU A 274 -31.80 -10.45 -18.32
CA LEU A 274 -31.64 -9.05 -17.98
C LEU A 274 -32.16 -8.86 -16.55
N GLU A 275 -31.32 -8.31 -15.69
CA GLU A 275 -31.68 -7.90 -14.34
C GLU A 275 -31.22 -6.48 -14.08
N GLU A 276 -32.10 -5.68 -13.48
CA GLU A 276 -31.75 -4.36 -12.97
C GLU A 276 -31.65 -4.40 -11.46
N ILE A 277 -30.42 -4.29 -10.95
CA ILE A 277 -30.15 -4.28 -9.52
C ILE A 277 -30.18 -2.83 -9.07
N ALA A 278 -31.20 -2.45 -8.29
CA ALA A 278 -31.28 -1.11 -7.71
C ALA A 278 -30.03 -0.81 -6.86
N TYR A 279 -29.33 0.27 -7.18
CA TYR A 279 -28.09 0.65 -6.49
C TYR A 279 -28.04 2.16 -6.30
N LYS A 280 -28.00 2.60 -5.03
CA LYS A 280 -27.79 4.01 -4.69
C LYS A 280 -26.32 4.22 -4.34
N TRP A 281 -25.64 5.07 -5.12
CA TRP A 281 -24.30 5.53 -4.78
C TRP A 281 -24.32 6.17 -3.38
N LYS A 282 -23.51 5.63 -2.46
CA LYS A 282 -23.26 6.31 -1.19
C LYS A 282 -22.54 7.62 -1.49
N LYS A 283 -23.24 8.74 -1.25
CA LYS A 283 -22.67 10.09 -1.30
C LYS A 283 -21.57 10.25 -0.25
#